data_AF-A0A0H3FZS5-F1
#
_entry.id   AF-A0A0H3FZS5-F1
#
_cell.length_a   1.000
_cell.length_b   1.000
_cell.length_c   1.000
_cell.angle_alpha   90.00
_cell.angle_beta   90.00
_cell.angle_gamma   90.00
#
_symmetry.space_group_name_H-M   'P 1'
#
loop_
_entity.id
_entity.type
_entity.pdbx_description
1 polymer ?
#
loop_
_entity_poly.entity_id
_entity_poly.type
_entity_poly.pdbx_seq_one_letter_code
_entity_poly.pdbx_strand_id
1 'polypeptide(L)'
;MCLLCKKYVAFLDDSKKMTIQEIILADAAATEEAGRYLGRSLQTGDIITLSGDLGAGKTSLARGILSELGFQEEVPSPSFALMIDYEPPEVSLPVAHVDLYRLDNPEDIQELGLDEFAFYGALLVEWPERLGQVIDQIWPDRLALHLDILEDNRRRLTWQRPSYWENRWPPLEY
;
A
#
# COMPACT_ATOMS: atom_id res chain seq x y z
N MET A 1 -10.44 14.24 25.30
CA MET A 1 -9.12 13.64 25.07
C MET A 1 -9.31 12.35 24.27
N CYS A 2 -9.21 12.46 22.95
CA CYS A 2 -8.86 11.37 22.03
C CYS A 2 -8.44 12.10 20.73
N LEU A 3 -7.18 12.53 20.69
CA LEU A 3 -6.54 13.15 19.54
C LEU A 3 -6.12 12.03 18.59
N LEU A 4 -7.03 11.61 17.71
CA LEU A 4 -6.68 10.76 16.59
C LEU A 4 -6.05 11.64 15.50
N CYS A 5 -4.75 11.46 15.34
CA CYS A 5 -3.89 12.11 14.37
C CYS A 5 -4.34 11.73 12.94
N LYS A 6 -5.28 12.49 12.40
CA LYS A 6 -5.69 12.44 11.00
C LYS A 6 -4.60 13.08 10.13
N LYS A 7 -3.51 12.35 9.84
CA LYS A 7 -2.55 12.74 8.79
C LYS A 7 -3.21 12.47 7.42
N TYR A 8 -4.09 13.37 6.98
CA TYR A 8 -4.46 13.47 5.56
C TYR A 8 -3.39 14.31 4.86
N VAL A 9 -2.90 13.88 3.70
CA VAL A 9 -2.12 14.78 2.85
C VAL A 9 -3.05 15.78 2.21
N ALA A 10 -2.77 17.03 2.53
CA ALA A 10 -3.42 18.17 1.96
C ALA A 10 -2.49 18.86 0.98
N PHE A 11 -2.99 19.10 -0.21
CA PHE A 11 -2.42 20.11 -1.09
C PHE A 11 -3.21 21.41 -0.90
N LEU A 12 -2.49 22.53 -0.82
CA LEU A 12 -3.08 23.86 -0.86
C LEU A 12 -3.37 24.18 -2.33
N ASP A 13 -4.64 24.28 -2.69
CA ASP A 13 -5.05 24.95 -3.93
C ASP A 13 -4.94 26.48 -3.76
N ASP A 14 -4.83 27.22 -4.87
CA ASP A 14 -4.76 28.69 -4.95
C ASP A 14 -5.90 29.39 -4.16
N SER A 15 -6.96 28.65 -3.85
CA SER A 15 -8.13 29.08 -3.05
C SER A 15 -8.06 28.83 -1.53
N LYS A 16 -6.91 28.37 -0.98
CA LYS A 16 -6.73 28.01 0.46
C LYS A 16 -7.66 26.90 0.97
N LYS A 17 -8.21 26.06 0.10
CA LYS A 17 -8.97 24.86 0.50
C LYS A 17 -8.07 23.63 0.49
N MET A 18 -8.17 22.85 1.55
CA MET A 18 -7.47 21.60 1.79
C MET A 18 -8.15 20.50 0.97
N THR A 19 -7.64 20.18 -0.22
CA THR A 19 -8.23 19.13 -1.07
C THR A 19 -7.47 17.83 -0.85
N ILE A 20 -8.14 16.85 -0.24
CA ILE A 20 -7.62 15.48 -0.15
C ILE A 20 -7.86 14.85 -1.52
N GLN A 21 -6.80 14.35 -2.15
CA GLN A 21 -6.97 13.56 -3.37
C GLN A 21 -7.52 12.18 -3.00
N GLU A 22 -8.60 11.77 -3.66
CA GLU A 22 -9.29 10.51 -3.39
C GLU A 22 -9.83 9.87 -4.67
N ILE A 23 -10.01 8.55 -4.62
CA ILE A 23 -10.74 7.76 -5.61
C ILE A 23 -11.83 6.97 -4.87
N ILE A 24 -13.04 6.95 -5.43
CA ILE A 24 -14.12 6.09 -4.94
C ILE A 24 -14.10 4.78 -5.73
N LEU A 25 -13.90 3.68 -5.04
CA LEU A 25 -13.91 2.32 -5.58
C LEU A 25 -15.28 1.72 -5.32
N ALA A 26 -15.98 1.35 -6.40
CA ALA A 26 -17.36 0.92 -6.34
C ALA A 26 -17.54 -0.39 -5.55
N ASP A 27 -16.56 -1.29 -5.64
CA ASP A 27 -16.60 -2.63 -5.06
C ASP A 27 -15.18 -3.23 -4.94
N ALA A 28 -15.11 -4.51 -4.60
CA ALA A 28 -13.86 -5.25 -4.52
C ALA A 28 -13.12 -5.35 -5.87
N ALA A 29 -13.85 -5.47 -6.99
CA ALA A 29 -13.24 -5.54 -8.31
C ALA A 29 -12.59 -4.21 -8.71
N ALA A 30 -13.22 -3.08 -8.38
CA ALA A 30 -12.60 -1.76 -8.54
C ALA A 30 -11.32 -1.61 -7.68
N THR A 31 -11.30 -2.21 -6.50
CA THR A 31 -10.11 -2.22 -5.63
C THR A 31 -8.97 -3.05 -6.21
N GLU A 32 -9.29 -4.21 -6.79
CA GLU A 32 -8.32 -5.03 -7.52
C GLU A 32 -7.81 -4.32 -8.78
N GLU A 33 -8.67 -3.64 -9.54
CA GLU A 33 -8.25 -2.87 -10.73
C GLU A 33 -7.32 -1.70 -10.36
N ALA A 34 -7.59 -1.00 -9.24
CA ALA A 34 -6.66 -0.01 -8.72
C ALA A 34 -5.29 -0.63 -8.38
N GLY A 35 -5.29 -1.84 -7.83
CA GLY A 35 -4.08 -2.64 -7.62
C GLY A 35 -3.36 -2.99 -8.93
N ARG A 36 -4.10 -3.39 -9.98
CA ARG A 36 -3.51 -3.68 -11.30
C ARG A 36 -2.83 -2.45 -11.89
N TYR A 37 -3.48 -1.29 -11.81
CA TYR A 37 -2.87 -0.04 -12.27
C TYR A 37 -1.55 0.26 -11.53
N LEU A 38 -1.52 0.09 -10.20
CA LEU A 38 -0.29 0.23 -9.41
C LEU A 38 0.80 -0.74 -9.88
N GLY A 39 0.44 -2.01 -10.08
CA GLY A 39 1.35 -3.05 -10.57
C GLY A 39 2.08 -2.69 -11.87
N ARG A 40 1.38 -2.05 -12.83
CA ARG A 40 1.98 -1.58 -14.10
C ARG A 40 3.09 -0.54 -13.91
N SER A 41 2.98 0.26 -12.85
CA SER A 41 3.88 1.38 -12.57
C SER A 41 4.97 1.04 -11.56
N LEU A 42 4.91 -0.16 -10.98
CA LEU A 42 5.80 -0.62 -9.92
C LEU A 42 7.22 -0.84 -10.45
N GLN A 43 8.19 -0.46 -9.63
CA GLN A 43 9.63 -0.57 -9.92
C GLN A 43 10.36 -1.16 -8.71
N THR A 44 11.54 -1.73 -8.94
CA THR A 44 12.45 -2.13 -7.87
C THR A 44 12.73 -0.96 -6.93
N GLY A 45 12.73 -1.21 -5.62
CA GLY A 45 12.91 -0.22 -4.57
C GLY A 45 11.62 0.49 -4.14
N ASP A 46 10.50 0.28 -4.84
CA ASP A 46 9.23 0.87 -4.42
C ASP A 46 8.74 0.25 -3.10
N ILE A 47 8.27 1.11 -2.21
CA ILE A 47 7.64 0.72 -0.96
C ILE A 47 6.23 1.27 -0.95
N ILE A 48 5.24 0.37 -1.01
CA ILE A 48 3.83 0.70 -0.91
C ILE A 48 3.32 0.25 0.46
N THR A 49 2.70 1.16 1.19
CA THR A 49 2.06 0.80 2.46
C THR A 49 0.54 0.93 2.38
N LEU A 50 -0.17 -0.07 2.91
CA LEU A 50 -1.62 -0.18 2.86
C LEU A 50 -2.18 -0.11 4.28
N SER A 51 -2.86 0.98 4.59
CA SER A 51 -3.55 1.17 5.87
C SER A 51 -5.07 1.18 5.68
N GLY A 52 -5.80 0.91 6.76
CA GLY A 52 -7.26 0.88 6.77
C GLY A 52 -7.78 -0.23 7.67
N ASP A 53 -9.05 -0.16 8.03
CA ASP A 53 -9.68 -1.10 8.95
C ASP A 53 -9.65 -2.56 8.45
N LEU A 54 -9.96 -3.50 9.34
CA LEU A 54 -10.15 -4.91 8.96
C LEU A 54 -11.28 -5.00 7.93
N GLY A 55 -11.02 -5.68 6.80
CA GLY A 55 -11.99 -5.76 5.69
C GLY A 55 -12.02 -4.54 4.75
N ALA A 56 -11.13 -3.56 4.94
CA ALA A 56 -11.03 -2.40 4.05
C ALA A 56 -10.58 -2.75 2.61
N GLY A 57 -10.04 -3.95 2.38
CA GLY A 57 -9.64 -4.41 1.03
C GLY A 57 -8.16 -4.26 0.73
N LYS A 58 -7.30 -4.13 1.76
CA LYS A 58 -5.83 -4.09 1.62
C LYS A 58 -5.29 -5.26 0.80
N THR A 59 -5.63 -6.50 1.20
CA THR A 59 -5.25 -7.72 0.47
C THR A 59 -5.89 -7.81 -0.93
N SER A 60 -7.06 -7.20 -1.16
CA SER A 60 -7.65 -7.11 -2.50
C SER A 60 -6.79 -6.23 -3.42
N LEU A 61 -6.34 -5.07 -2.92
CA LEU A 61 -5.42 -4.21 -3.66
C LEU A 61 -4.09 -4.94 -3.93
N ALA A 62 -3.56 -5.66 -2.93
CA ALA A 62 -2.37 -6.51 -3.06
C ALA A 62 -2.49 -7.56 -4.18
N ARG A 63 -3.63 -8.25 -4.20
CA ARG A 63 -3.95 -9.23 -5.25
C ARG A 63 -3.95 -8.60 -6.64
N GLY A 64 -4.51 -7.40 -6.77
CA GLY A 64 -4.49 -6.64 -8.02
C GLY A 64 -3.07 -6.38 -8.52
N ILE A 65 -2.17 -5.94 -7.63
CA ILE A 65 -0.76 -5.69 -7.93
C ILE A 65 -0.08 -6.98 -8.42
N LEU A 66 -0.13 -8.04 -7.62
CA LEU A 66 0.55 -9.31 -7.93
C LEU A 66 0.00 -9.97 -9.19
N SER A 67 -1.31 -9.88 -9.42
CA SER A 67 -1.94 -10.41 -10.63
C SER A 67 -1.49 -9.65 -11.88
N GLU A 68 -1.30 -8.34 -11.82
CA GLU A 68 -0.73 -7.58 -12.94
C GLU A 68 0.72 -7.96 -13.22
N LEU A 69 1.50 -8.27 -12.18
CA LEU A 69 2.88 -8.75 -12.31
C LEU A 69 2.98 -10.19 -12.81
N GLY A 70 1.85 -10.87 -13.05
CA GLY A 70 1.81 -12.20 -13.66
C GLY A 70 1.48 -13.35 -12.70
N PHE A 71 1.32 -13.09 -11.40
CA PHE A 71 0.96 -14.14 -10.44
C PHE A 71 -0.45 -14.68 -10.75
N GLN A 72 -0.58 -16.00 -10.91
CA GLN A 72 -1.82 -16.66 -11.35
C GLN A 72 -2.58 -17.37 -10.23
N GLU A 73 -1.99 -17.52 -9.05
CA GLU A 73 -2.61 -18.24 -7.93
C GLU A 73 -3.35 -17.28 -6.98
N GLU A 74 -4.01 -17.85 -5.97
CA GLU A 74 -4.63 -17.07 -4.92
C GLU A 74 -3.55 -16.38 -4.08
N VAL A 75 -3.70 -15.06 -3.88
CA VAL A 75 -2.85 -14.27 -2.98
C VAL A 75 -3.46 -14.31 -1.57
N PRO A 76 -2.89 -15.08 -0.63
CA PRO A 76 -3.33 -15.05 0.76
C PRO A 76 -2.84 -13.78 1.46
N SER A 77 -3.50 -13.43 2.56
CA SER A 77 -2.92 -12.44 3.49
C SER A 77 -1.78 -13.10 4.28
N PRO A 78 -0.58 -12.48 4.36
CA PRO A 78 0.54 -13.01 5.12
C PRO A 78 0.39 -12.82 6.64
N SER A 79 -0.79 -12.51 7.18
CA SER A 79 -1.00 -12.21 8.61
C SER A 79 -0.35 -13.18 9.61
N PHE A 80 -0.21 -14.47 9.28
CA PHE A 80 0.47 -15.46 10.15
C PHE A 80 1.95 -15.64 9.82
N ALA A 81 2.33 -15.53 8.55
CA ALA A 81 3.71 -15.68 8.09
C ALA A 81 4.53 -14.38 8.26
N LEU A 82 3.85 -13.25 8.50
CA LEU A 82 4.31 -11.86 8.43
C LEU A 82 4.77 -11.42 7.03
N MET A 83 5.36 -12.31 6.24
CA MET A 83 5.91 -12.04 4.92
C MET A 83 5.73 -13.25 4.00
N ILE A 84 5.38 -12.98 2.74
CA ILE A 84 5.39 -13.95 1.63
C ILE A 84 6.09 -13.28 0.45
N ASP A 85 7.07 -13.99 -0.11
CA ASP A 85 7.84 -13.53 -1.25
C ASP A 85 7.30 -14.11 -2.54
N TYR A 86 7.19 -13.25 -3.56
CA TYR A 86 6.82 -13.62 -4.91
C TYR A 86 8.01 -13.28 -5.80
N GLU A 87 8.56 -14.28 -6.49
CA GLU A 87 9.78 -14.15 -7.28
C GLU A 87 9.61 -14.68 -8.71
N PRO A 88 10.49 -14.28 -9.65
CA PRO A 88 10.56 -14.91 -10.96
C PRO A 88 10.77 -16.44 -10.85
N PRO A 89 10.11 -17.25 -11.71
CA PRO A 89 9.35 -16.83 -12.89
C PRO A 89 7.86 -16.55 -12.63
N GLU A 90 7.37 -16.59 -11.39
CA GLU A 90 5.94 -16.44 -11.07
C GLU A 90 5.44 -15.00 -11.25
N VAL A 91 6.32 -14.04 -11.01
CA VAL A 91 6.09 -12.60 -11.23
C VAL A 91 7.22 -11.98 -12.05
N SER A 92 6.90 -10.93 -12.80
CA SER A 92 7.86 -10.18 -13.61
C SER A 92 8.78 -9.25 -12.80
N LEU A 93 8.38 -8.91 -11.58
CA LEU A 93 9.13 -8.08 -10.62
C LEU A 93 9.00 -8.74 -9.23
N PRO A 94 10.09 -9.00 -8.50
CA PRO A 94 10.00 -9.56 -7.15
C PRO A 94 9.21 -8.65 -6.21
N VAL A 95 8.31 -9.23 -5.41
CA VAL A 95 7.50 -8.50 -4.42
C VAL A 95 7.49 -9.26 -3.10
N ALA A 96 7.80 -8.55 -2.02
CA ALA A 96 7.54 -9.04 -0.66
C ALA A 96 6.19 -8.48 -0.19
N HIS A 97 5.21 -9.36 -0.01
CA HIS A 97 3.93 -9.00 0.62
C HIS A 97 4.05 -9.23 2.12
N VAL A 98 4.00 -8.12 2.86
CA VAL A 98 4.22 -8.08 4.30
C VAL A 98 2.93 -7.66 4.99
N ASP A 99 2.59 -8.29 6.10
CA ASP A 99 1.46 -7.93 6.96
C ASP A 99 1.96 -7.80 8.40
N LEU A 100 2.03 -6.56 8.87
CA LEU A 100 2.55 -6.23 10.19
C LEU A 100 1.50 -6.36 11.30
N TYR A 101 0.27 -6.80 11.01
CA TYR A 101 -0.83 -6.83 11.99
C TYR A 101 -0.47 -7.56 13.29
N ARG A 102 0.43 -8.55 13.19
CA ARG A 102 0.93 -9.38 14.30
C ARG A 102 2.38 -9.12 14.68
N LEU A 103 2.97 -8.04 14.18
CA LEU A 103 4.27 -7.60 14.66
C LEU A 103 4.12 -7.13 16.11
N ASP A 104 4.82 -7.79 17.04
CA ASP A 104 4.74 -7.50 18.47
C ASP A 104 5.50 -6.21 18.82
N ASN A 105 6.76 -6.09 18.36
CA ASN A 105 7.57 -4.88 18.54
C ASN A 105 7.95 -4.27 17.19
N PRO A 106 7.84 -2.94 17.03
CA PRO A 106 8.27 -2.25 15.80
C PRO A 106 9.72 -2.52 15.39
N GLU A 107 10.60 -2.80 16.35
CA GLU A 107 12.03 -3.06 16.11
C GLU A 107 12.27 -4.41 15.41
N ASP A 108 11.38 -5.38 15.61
CA ASP A 108 11.47 -6.73 15.04
C ASP A 108 11.36 -6.71 13.49
N ILE A 109 10.94 -5.59 12.90
CA ILE A 109 10.93 -5.41 11.44
C ILE A 109 12.31 -5.58 10.81
N GLN A 110 13.39 -5.30 11.55
CA GLN A 110 14.76 -5.46 11.07
C GLN A 110 15.11 -6.92 10.80
N GLU A 111 14.43 -7.86 11.46
CA GLU A 111 14.66 -9.30 11.29
C GLU A 111 14.02 -9.85 10.00
N LEU A 112 13.10 -9.09 9.38
CA LEU A 112 12.39 -9.50 8.16
C LEU A 112 13.21 -9.32 6.87
N GLY A 113 14.39 -8.70 6.92
CA GLY A 113 15.25 -8.53 5.74
C GLY A 113 14.65 -7.66 4.63
N LEU A 114 13.78 -6.72 4.99
CA LEU A 114 13.03 -5.90 4.03
C LEU A 114 13.92 -4.91 3.27
N ASP A 115 14.97 -4.41 3.92
CA ASP A 115 15.93 -3.50 3.30
C ASP A 115 16.72 -4.23 2.21
N GLU A 116 17.15 -5.47 2.49
CA GLU A 116 17.82 -6.33 1.52
C GLU A 116 16.90 -6.66 0.34
N PHE A 117 15.64 -7.00 0.61
CA PHE A 117 14.66 -7.31 -0.43
C PHE A 117 14.40 -6.12 -1.35
N ALA A 118 14.27 -4.92 -0.79
CA ALA A 118 13.99 -3.70 -1.56
C ALA A 118 15.10 -3.33 -2.56
N PHE A 119 16.34 -3.85 -2.42
CA PHE A 119 17.39 -3.63 -3.42
C PHE A 119 17.12 -4.29 -4.77
N TYR A 120 16.31 -5.36 -4.81
CA TYR A 120 16.03 -6.11 -6.05
C TYR A 120 14.54 -6.31 -6.33
N GLY A 121 13.66 -6.09 -5.36
CA GLY A 121 12.20 -6.15 -5.50
C GLY A 121 11.49 -4.90 -5.00
N ALA A 122 10.17 -5.00 -4.84
CA ALA A 122 9.32 -3.99 -4.23
C ALA A 122 8.66 -4.53 -2.95
N LEU A 123 8.30 -3.64 -2.04
CA LEU A 123 7.62 -3.99 -0.79
C LEU A 123 6.15 -3.59 -0.84
N LEU A 124 5.28 -4.50 -0.44
CA LEU A 124 3.87 -4.25 -0.22
C LEU A 124 3.50 -4.54 1.23
N VAL A 125 3.30 -3.50 2.02
CA VAL A 125 3.22 -3.62 3.48
C VAL A 125 1.84 -3.24 4.00
N GLU A 126 1.09 -4.21 4.50
CA GLU A 126 -0.16 -4.01 5.23
C GLU A 126 0.10 -3.67 6.70
N TRP A 127 -0.82 -2.89 7.29
CA TRP A 127 -0.77 -2.42 8.68
C TRP A 127 0.50 -1.64 9.07
N PRO A 128 0.94 -0.67 8.25
CA PRO A 128 2.13 0.16 8.53
C PRO A 128 2.08 0.88 9.89
N GLU A 129 0.89 1.16 10.42
CA GLU A 129 0.67 1.79 11.73
C GLU A 129 1.31 1.02 12.89
N ARG A 130 1.61 -0.27 12.71
CA ARG A 130 2.32 -1.11 13.69
C ARG A 130 3.74 -0.64 13.94
N LEU A 131 4.33 0.09 12.99
CA LEU A 131 5.63 0.75 13.15
C LEU A 131 5.53 2.09 13.89
N GLY A 132 4.33 2.58 14.19
CA GLY A 132 4.12 3.81 14.93
C GLY A 132 4.87 5.01 14.33
N GLN A 133 5.69 5.67 15.15
CA GLN A 133 6.42 6.87 14.73
C GLN A 133 7.70 6.57 13.93
N VAL A 134 8.21 5.34 13.96
CA VAL A 134 9.46 4.99 13.27
C VAL A 134 9.27 4.76 11.78
N ILE A 135 8.03 4.60 11.30
CA ILE A 135 7.76 4.39 9.86
C ILE A 135 8.33 5.50 8.97
N ASP A 136 8.28 6.76 9.42
CA ASP A 136 8.81 7.89 8.65
C ASP A 136 10.35 7.91 8.64
N GLN A 137 11.00 7.13 9.51
CA GLN A 137 12.45 6.94 9.53
C GLN A 137 12.86 5.73 8.66
N ILE A 138 12.08 4.65 8.72
CA ILE A 138 12.34 3.42 7.96
C ILE A 138 12.02 3.64 6.47
N TRP A 139 10.84 4.19 6.18
CA TRP A 139 10.34 4.39 4.82
C TRP A 139 9.82 5.83 4.61
N PRO A 140 10.71 6.83 4.60
CA PRO A 140 10.35 8.24 4.40
C PRO A 140 9.70 8.48 3.03
N ASP A 141 10.12 7.70 2.04
CA ASP A 141 9.77 7.87 0.63
C ASP A 141 8.72 6.86 0.15
N ARG A 142 7.90 6.29 1.04
CA ARG A 142 6.86 5.32 0.65
C ARG A 142 5.67 5.95 -0.09
N LEU A 143 5.03 5.19 -0.98
CA LEU A 143 3.66 5.46 -1.40
C LEU A 143 2.72 4.94 -0.31
N ALA A 144 2.20 5.83 0.53
CA ALA A 144 1.26 5.46 1.59
C ALA A 144 -0.18 5.56 1.11
N LEU A 145 -0.86 4.42 1.05
CA LEU A 145 -2.26 4.30 0.66
C LEU A 145 -3.14 4.04 1.90
N HIS A 146 -4.34 4.62 1.89
CA HIS A 146 -5.33 4.44 2.94
C HIS A 146 -6.70 4.13 2.36
N LEU A 147 -7.31 3.04 2.83
CA LEU A 147 -8.64 2.58 2.45
C LEU A 147 -9.65 2.80 3.59
N ASP A 148 -10.63 3.67 3.36
CA ASP A 148 -11.81 3.79 4.20
C ASP A 148 -12.95 2.92 3.65
N ILE A 149 -13.71 2.29 4.56
CA ILE A 149 -14.97 1.63 4.22
C ILE A 149 -16.09 2.68 4.14
N LEU A 150 -16.84 2.68 3.04
CA LEU A 150 -18.01 3.51 2.85
C LEU A 150 -19.30 2.67 2.87
N GLU A 151 -20.44 3.35 2.82
CA GLU A 151 -21.74 2.71 2.60
C GLU A 151 -21.77 1.96 1.25
N ASP A 152 -22.66 0.96 1.15
CA ASP A 152 -22.86 0.12 -0.04
C ASP A 152 -21.62 -0.65 -0.50
N ASN A 153 -20.76 -1.08 0.45
CA ASN A 153 -19.52 -1.80 0.18
C ASN A 153 -18.50 -1.06 -0.68
N ARG A 154 -18.64 0.25 -0.87
CA ARG A 154 -17.64 1.08 -1.56
C ARG A 154 -16.40 1.28 -0.69
N ARG A 155 -15.30 1.69 -1.31
CA ARG A 155 -14.09 2.14 -0.62
C ARG A 155 -13.71 3.54 -1.08
N ARG A 156 -13.15 4.33 -0.17
CA ARG A 156 -12.41 5.54 -0.52
C ARG A 156 -10.93 5.21 -0.41
N LEU A 157 -10.19 5.36 -1.50
CA LEU A 157 -8.75 5.26 -1.54
C LEU A 157 -8.14 6.67 -1.53
N THR A 158 -7.30 6.95 -0.55
CA THR A 158 -6.51 8.18 -0.45
C THR A 158 -5.03 7.83 -0.40
N TRP A 159 -4.15 8.79 -0.72
CA TRP A 159 -2.71 8.55 -0.76
C TRP A 159 -1.87 9.72 -0.29
N GLN A 160 -0.67 9.38 0.18
CA GLN A 160 0.49 10.25 0.31
C GLN A 160 1.57 9.68 -0.59
N ARG A 161 2.15 10.49 -1.47
CA ARG A 161 3.15 10.02 -2.43
C ARG A 161 4.38 10.93 -2.38
N PRO A 162 5.59 10.39 -2.51
CA PRO A 162 6.79 11.18 -2.77
C PRO A 162 6.79 11.68 -4.22
N SER A 163 7.66 12.64 -4.54
CA SER A 163 7.71 13.30 -5.85
C SER A 163 7.95 12.34 -7.02
N TYR A 164 8.73 11.28 -6.83
CA TYR A 164 9.01 10.31 -7.90
C TYR A 164 7.84 9.37 -8.23
N TRP A 165 6.77 9.39 -7.42
CA TRP A 165 5.48 8.77 -7.74
C TRP A 165 4.55 9.71 -8.51
N GLU A 166 4.94 10.96 -8.76
CA GLU A 166 4.01 11.97 -9.30
C GLU A 166 3.43 11.63 -10.68
N ASN A 167 4.23 10.99 -11.53
CA ASN A 167 3.84 10.58 -12.87
C ASN A 167 3.37 9.12 -12.95
N ARG A 168 3.32 8.43 -11.81
CA ARG A 168 2.99 7.00 -11.72
C ARG A 168 1.66 6.74 -11.03
N TRP A 169 1.31 7.53 -10.01
CA TRP A 169 0.06 7.39 -9.25
C TRP A 169 -0.47 8.73 -8.72
N PRO A 170 -1.77 9.05 -8.81
CA PRO A 170 -2.86 8.24 -9.37
C PRO A 170 -2.81 8.18 -10.91
N PRO A 171 -3.62 7.33 -11.57
CA PRO A 171 -3.88 7.50 -12.99
C PRO A 171 -4.34 8.93 -13.28
N LEU A 172 -3.65 9.59 -14.22
CA LEU A 172 -3.98 10.96 -14.62
C LEU A 172 -5.30 11.05 -15.40
N GLU A 173 -5.86 9.92 -15.85
CA GLU A 173 -7.07 9.85 -16.66
C GLU A 173 -7.92 8.64 -16.27
N TYR A 174 -9.21 8.87 -16.01
CA TYR A 174 -10.28 7.86 -16.01
C TYR A 174 -11.16 8.07 -17.25
#